data_AF-A0A7K1A1D5-F1
#
_entry.id   AF-A0A7K1A1D5-F1
#
_cell.length_a   1.000
_cell.length_b   1.000
_cell.length_c   1.000
_cell.angle_alpha   90.00
_cell.angle_beta   90.00
_cell.angle_gamma   90.00
#
_symmetry.space_group_name_H-M   'P 1'
#
loop_
_entity.id
_entity.type
_entity.pdbx_description
1 polymer ?
#
loop_
_entity_poly.entity_id
_entity_poly.type
_entity_poly.pdbx_seq_one_letter_code
_entity_poly.pdbx_strand_id
1 'polypeptide(L)'
;MSDATTRPRGQAVPDRPTLAAVLLCLLAVSAYAVATVTDSAGPYGVLYLAAVLGAAALALIGACRQHAGSRLIPLLVALGLLGSSIGDGFWYAFTWTSAVPDVSIADAFYFSGYIGLGGALLITALRGDHGRIDVDGLLDALTLAVVSLMVLWDLSAGDIVADTAHSTST
;
A
#
# COMPACT_ATOMS: atom_id res chain seq x y z
N MET A 1 -39.93 -36.87 12.02
CA MET A 1 -38.72 -37.11 12.84
C MET A 1 -37.57 -37.31 11.87
N SER A 2 -36.91 -36.20 11.53
CA SER A 2 -35.49 -35.95 11.81
C SER A 2 -34.55 -36.74 10.90
N ASP A 3 -33.97 -36.08 9.90
CA ASP A 3 -32.51 -36.04 9.83
C ASP A 3 -32.00 -34.86 9.00
N ALA A 4 -31.43 -33.89 9.71
CA ALA A 4 -30.73 -32.74 9.16
C ALA A 4 -29.27 -33.15 8.95
N THR A 5 -28.91 -33.51 7.72
CA THR A 5 -27.54 -33.83 7.35
C THR A 5 -26.73 -32.54 7.17
N THR A 6 -26.12 -32.09 8.27
CA THR A 6 -25.08 -31.08 8.31
C THR A 6 -23.87 -31.52 7.48
N ARG A 7 -23.71 -30.95 6.27
CA ARG A 7 -22.45 -31.05 5.50
C ARG A 7 -21.32 -30.37 6.29
N PRO A 8 -20.15 -30.99 6.44
CA PRO A 8 -19.00 -30.32 7.05
C PRO A 8 -18.58 -29.14 6.17
N ARG A 9 -18.49 -27.95 6.77
CA ARG A 9 -17.82 -26.78 6.16
C ARG A 9 -16.35 -27.16 5.98
N GLY A 10 -15.98 -27.60 4.78
CA GLY A 10 -14.59 -27.80 4.40
C GLY A 10 -13.84 -26.51 4.66
N GLN A 11 -12.85 -26.55 5.54
CA GLN A 11 -11.89 -25.46 5.71
C GLN A 11 -11.23 -25.25 4.35
N ALA A 12 -11.47 -24.10 3.74
CA ALA A 12 -10.89 -23.77 2.45
C ALA A 12 -9.37 -23.77 2.60
N VAL A 13 -8.70 -24.77 2.00
CA VAL A 13 -7.24 -24.76 1.90
C VAL A 13 -6.89 -23.60 0.97
N PRO A 14 -6.14 -22.59 1.43
CA PRO A 14 -5.80 -21.45 0.60
C PRO A 14 -5.05 -21.93 -0.64
N ASP A 15 -5.47 -21.46 -1.81
CA ASP A 15 -4.81 -21.79 -3.07
C ASP A 15 -3.31 -21.49 -2.97
N ARG A 16 -2.47 -22.40 -3.49
CA ARG A 16 -1.00 -22.28 -3.54
C ARG A 16 -0.47 -20.88 -3.91
N PRO A 17 -1.05 -20.12 -4.87
CA PRO A 17 -0.66 -18.73 -5.14
C PRO A 17 -0.90 -17.75 -3.99
N THR A 18 -1.99 -17.93 -3.21
CA THR A 18 -2.32 -17.10 -2.06
C THR A 18 -1.32 -17.31 -0.92
N LEU A 19 -0.90 -18.56 -0.73
CA LEU A 19 0.12 -18.94 0.25
C LEU A 19 1.49 -18.39 -0.14
N ALA A 20 1.84 -18.42 -1.44
CA ALA A 20 3.07 -17.82 -1.95
C ALA A 20 3.08 -16.28 -1.79
N ALA A 21 1.96 -15.60 -2.05
CA ALA A 21 1.85 -14.15 -1.86
C ALA A 21 1.95 -13.75 -0.39
N VAL A 22 1.29 -14.49 0.51
CA VAL A 22 1.40 -14.29 1.97
C VAL A 22 2.83 -14.54 2.45
N LEU A 23 3.50 -15.60 1.97
CA LEU A 23 4.89 -15.86 2.29
C LEU A 23 5.82 -14.78 1.75
N LEU A 24 5.56 -14.23 0.55
CA LEU A 24 6.35 -13.13 0.00
C LEU A 24 6.17 -11.84 0.82
N CYS A 25 4.94 -11.53 1.22
CA CYS A 25 4.65 -10.41 2.13
C CYS A 25 5.33 -10.61 3.49
N LEU A 26 5.24 -11.80 4.08
CA LEU A 26 5.91 -12.11 5.34
C LEU A 26 7.43 -12.01 5.21
N LEU A 27 8.01 -12.46 4.09
CA LEU A 27 9.44 -12.34 3.79
C LEU A 27 9.86 -10.88 3.64
N ALA A 28 9.06 -10.05 2.96
CA ALA A 28 9.32 -8.63 2.80
C ALA A 28 9.25 -7.88 4.14
N VAL A 29 8.23 -8.18 4.96
CA VAL A 29 8.07 -7.60 6.31
C VAL A 29 9.20 -8.03 7.24
N SER A 30 9.62 -9.30 7.19
CA SER A 30 10.73 -9.80 8.01
C SER A 30 12.09 -9.28 7.52
N ALA A 31 12.30 -9.11 6.21
CA ALA A 31 13.48 -8.44 5.67
C ALA A 31 13.53 -6.96 6.08
N TYR A 32 12.40 -6.26 6.10
CA TYR A 32 12.27 -4.90 6.63
C TYR A 32 12.60 -4.85 8.13
N ALA A 33 12.09 -5.77 8.93
CA ALA A 33 12.36 -5.87 10.36
C ALA A 33 13.81 -6.28 10.70
N VAL A 34 14.50 -7.01 9.82
CA VAL A 34 15.93 -7.30 9.96
C VAL A 34 16.76 -6.09 9.55
N ALA A 35 16.32 -5.37 8.51
CA ALA A 35 16.97 -4.14 8.10
C ALA A 35 16.99 -3.16 9.28
N THR A 36 15.86 -2.88 9.97
CA THR A 36 15.71 -1.95 11.14
C THR A 36 16.66 -2.17 12.31
N VAL A 37 17.38 -3.29 12.35
CA VAL A 37 18.34 -3.61 13.40
C VAL A 37 19.79 -3.34 12.97
N THR A 38 20.06 -3.14 11.67
CA THR A 38 21.43 -3.02 11.12
C THR A 38 21.73 -1.61 10.62
N ASP A 39 22.30 -0.77 11.48
CA ASP A 39 22.60 0.65 11.28
C ASP A 39 23.62 0.96 10.15
N SER A 40 23.19 0.76 8.90
CA SER A 40 23.90 1.18 7.70
C SER A 40 22.89 1.66 6.66
N ALA A 41 22.85 2.96 6.40
CA ALA A 41 21.84 3.65 5.58
C ALA A 41 21.67 3.13 4.12
N GLY A 42 22.53 2.23 3.65
CA GLY A 42 22.50 1.64 2.29
C GLY A 42 21.54 0.45 2.10
N PRO A 43 21.67 -0.65 2.87
CA PRO A 43 20.83 -1.85 2.69
C PRO A 43 19.32 -1.64 2.92
N TYR A 44 18.93 -0.68 3.78
CA TYR A 44 17.53 -0.37 4.06
C TYR A 44 16.73 0.03 2.82
N GLY A 45 17.24 1.01 2.07
CA GLY A 45 16.54 1.57 0.92
C GLY A 45 16.35 0.53 -0.18
N VAL A 46 17.35 -0.33 -0.38
CA VAL A 46 17.29 -1.40 -1.39
C VAL A 46 16.22 -2.44 -1.02
N LEU A 47 16.17 -2.88 0.24
CA LEU A 47 15.18 -3.86 0.71
C LEU A 47 13.77 -3.29 0.70
N TYR A 48 13.60 -2.04 1.15
CA TYR A 48 12.34 -1.32 1.06
C TYR A 48 11.87 -1.21 -0.40
N LEU A 49 12.74 -0.76 -1.32
CA LEU A 49 12.37 -0.59 -2.72
C LEU A 49 12.02 -1.93 -3.39
N ALA A 50 12.76 -3.00 -3.06
CA ALA A 50 12.45 -4.34 -3.52
C ALA A 50 11.08 -4.83 -3.00
N ALA A 51 10.76 -4.55 -1.74
CA ALA A 51 9.48 -4.91 -1.13
C ALA A 51 8.31 -4.17 -1.80
N VAL A 52 8.39 -2.85 -1.92
CA VAL A 52 7.30 -2.02 -2.48
C VAL A 52 7.12 -2.31 -3.97
N LEU A 53 8.22 -2.41 -4.75
CA LEU A 53 8.15 -2.75 -6.17
C LEU A 53 7.64 -4.18 -6.39
N GLY A 54 8.05 -5.13 -5.54
CA GLY A 54 7.54 -6.50 -5.55
C GLY A 54 6.04 -6.57 -5.27
N ALA A 55 5.55 -5.80 -4.29
CA ALA A 55 4.13 -5.70 -4.00
C ALA A 55 3.34 -5.09 -5.17
N ALA A 56 3.85 -4.02 -5.80
CA ALA A 56 3.25 -3.42 -6.99
C ALA A 56 3.19 -4.41 -8.17
N ALA A 57 4.27 -5.17 -8.41
CA ALA A 57 4.32 -6.18 -9.46
C ALA A 57 3.31 -7.30 -9.20
N LEU A 58 3.21 -7.82 -7.97
CA LEU A 58 2.22 -8.81 -7.59
C LEU A 58 0.79 -8.29 -7.74
N ALA A 59 0.52 -7.05 -7.35
CA ALA A 59 -0.78 -6.42 -7.53
C ALA A 59 -1.14 -6.32 -9.01
N LEU A 60 -0.18 -5.95 -9.88
CA LEU A 60 -0.40 -5.85 -11.31
C LEU A 60 -0.64 -7.22 -11.96
N ILE A 61 0.13 -8.24 -11.57
CA ILE A 61 -0.09 -9.62 -12.01
C ILE A 61 -1.48 -10.10 -11.58
N GLY A 62 -1.86 -9.86 -10.31
CA GLY A 62 -3.17 -10.17 -9.78
C GLY A 62 -4.29 -9.49 -10.55
N ALA A 63 -4.15 -8.20 -10.84
CA ALA A 63 -5.11 -7.41 -11.61
C ALA A 63 -5.25 -7.90 -13.06
N CYS A 64 -4.14 -8.20 -13.75
CA CYS A 64 -4.13 -8.70 -15.12
C CYS A 64 -4.75 -10.09 -15.26
N ARG A 65 -4.77 -10.89 -14.18
CA ARG A 65 -5.38 -12.23 -14.16
C ARG A 65 -6.90 -12.19 -13.93
N GLN A 66 -7.48 -11.04 -13.59
CA GLN A 66 -8.92 -10.88 -13.42
C GLN A 66 -9.65 -10.85 -14.77
N HIS A 67 -10.93 -11.26 -14.76
CA HIS A 67 -11.78 -11.15 -15.95
C HIS A 67 -11.94 -9.69 -16.39
N ALA A 68 -12.15 -9.47 -17.69
CA ALA A 68 -12.18 -8.13 -18.28
C ALA A 68 -13.22 -7.19 -17.63
N GLY A 69 -14.33 -7.72 -17.09
CA GLY A 69 -15.37 -6.95 -16.40
C GLY A 69 -15.02 -6.51 -14.97
N SER A 70 -14.12 -7.21 -14.29
CA SER A 70 -13.77 -6.95 -12.88
C SER A 70 -12.36 -6.38 -12.68
N ARG A 71 -11.54 -6.30 -13.74
CA ARG A 71 -10.13 -5.88 -13.63
C ARG A 71 -9.90 -4.38 -13.40
N LEU A 72 -10.87 -3.50 -13.63
CA LEU A 72 -10.65 -2.04 -13.59
C LEU A 72 -10.18 -1.55 -12.22
N ILE A 73 -10.90 -1.90 -11.15
CA ILE A 73 -10.58 -1.47 -9.78
C ILE A 73 -9.21 -2.05 -9.35
N PRO A 74 -8.95 -3.37 -9.48
CA PRO A 74 -7.62 -3.94 -9.21
C PRO A 74 -6.49 -3.29 -10.01
N LEU A 75 -6.73 -2.94 -11.27
CA LEU A 75 -5.73 -2.31 -12.12
C LEU A 75 -5.41 -0.88 -11.67
N LEU A 76 -6.42 -0.11 -11.25
CA LEU A 76 -6.22 1.23 -10.69
C LEU A 76 -5.40 1.20 -9.40
N VAL A 77 -5.68 0.24 -8.52
CA VAL A 77 -4.87 0.01 -7.30
C VAL A 77 -3.43 -0.37 -7.68
N ALA A 78 -3.25 -1.33 -8.59
CA ALA A 78 -1.94 -1.79 -9.01
C ALA A 78 -1.11 -0.68 -9.70
N LEU A 79 -1.73 0.13 -10.55
CA LEU A 79 -1.08 1.26 -11.21
C LEU A 79 -0.73 2.38 -10.22
N GLY A 80 -1.59 2.63 -9.22
CA GLY A 80 -1.29 3.58 -8.15
C GLY A 80 -0.08 3.13 -7.32
N LEU A 81 -0.03 1.85 -6.93
CA LEU A 81 1.12 1.25 -6.23
C LEU A 81 2.40 1.31 -7.07
N LEU A 82 2.30 1.00 -8.37
CA LEU A 82 3.44 1.05 -9.28
C LEU A 82 3.98 2.48 -9.43
N GLY A 83 3.09 3.45 -9.60
CA GLY A 83 3.44 4.87 -9.65
C GLY A 83 4.19 5.31 -8.40
N SER A 84 3.65 5.01 -7.21
CA SER A 84 4.32 5.30 -5.94
C SER A 84 5.69 4.63 -5.83
N SER A 85 5.81 3.37 -6.23
CA SER A 85 7.08 2.62 -6.21
C SER A 85 8.15 3.24 -7.11
N ILE A 86 7.74 3.79 -8.26
CA ILE A 86 8.64 4.49 -9.18
C ILE A 86 9.08 5.82 -8.55
N GLY A 87 8.16 6.53 -7.88
CA GLY A 87 8.47 7.74 -7.09
C GLY A 87 9.55 7.47 -6.04
N ASP A 88 9.39 6.39 -5.27
CA ASP A 88 10.39 5.95 -4.29
C ASP A 88 11.76 5.70 -4.96
N GLY A 89 11.77 5.11 -6.16
CA GLY A 89 13.01 4.87 -6.91
C GLY A 89 13.74 6.16 -7.29
N PHE A 90 13.02 7.18 -7.75
CA PHE A 90 13.60 8.50 -8.02
C PHE A 90 14.07 9.17 -6.73
N TRP A 91 13.30 9.07 -5.64
CA TRP A 91 13.69 9.62 -4.34
C TRP A 91 14.99 9.00 -3.81
N TYR A 92 15.14 7.68 -3.86
CA TYR A 92 16.38 7.01 -3.46
C TYR A 92 17.55 7.38 -4.38
N ALA A 93 17.32 7.55 -5.68
CA ALA A 93 18.36 8.05 -6.59
C ALA A 93 18.84 9.46 -6.22
N PHE A 94 17.93 10.36 -5.86
CA PHE A 94 18.26 11.72 -5.42
C PHE A 94 19.01 11.75 -4.09
N THR A 95 18.57 10.96 -3.11
CA THR A 95 19.24 10.87 -1.80
C THR A 95 20.64 10.26 -1.92
N TRP A 96 20.84 9.22 -2.73
CA TRP A 96 22.16 8.64 -2.98
C TRP A 96 23.11 9.56 -3.74
N THR A 97 22.59 10.48 -4.55
CA THR A 97 23.39 11.48 -5.27
C THR A 97 23.55 12.78 -4.49
N SER A 98 23.00 12.87 -3.27
CA SER A 98 22.95 14.10 -2.45
C SER A 98 22.31 15.31 -3.16
N ALA A 99 21.54 15.04 -4.21
CA ALA A 99 20.81 16.05 -4.98
C ALA A 99 19.35 15.93 -4.56
N VAL A 100 18.99 16.48 -3.39
CA VAL A 100 17.61 16.48 -2.87
C VAL A 100 16.93 17.79 -3.30
N PRO A 101 16.19 17.81 -4.43
CA PRO A 101 15.46 18.99 -4.86
C PRO A 101 14.20 19.23 -4.02
N ASP A 102 13.79 20.49 -3.87
CA ASP A 102 12.55 20.87 -3.19
C ASP A 102 11.29 20.37 -3.94
N VAL A 103 11.34 20.31 -5.28
CA VAL A 103 10.30 19.75 -6.15
C VAL A 103 10.96 18.89 -7.21
N SER A 104 10.43 17.71 -7.46
CA SER A 104 11.08 16.68 -8.26
C SER A 104 10.11 15.95 -9.19
N ILE A 105 10.67 15.19 -10.14
CA ILE A 105 9.86 14.29 -10.97
C ILE A 105 9.23 13.15 -10.16
N ALA A 106 9.77 12.82 -8.97
CA ALA A 106 9.18 11.83 -8.08
C ALA A 106 7.77 12.26 -7.62
N ASP A 107 7.53 13.57 -7.48
CA ASP A 107 6.24 14.10 -7.05
C ASP A 107 5.13 13.75 -8.03
N ALA A 108 5.41 13.81 -9.34
CA ALA A 108 4.45 13.40 -10.37
C ALA A 108 4.07 11.92 -10.24
N PHE A 109 5.04 11.07 -9.89
CA PHE A 109 4.80 9.65 -9.64
C PHE A 109 4.01 9.41 -8.35
N TYR A 110 4.29 10.13 -7.28
CA TYR A 110 3.48 10.08 -6.06
C TYR A 110 2.03 10.54 -6.32
N PHE A 111 1.83 11.60 -7.10
CA PHE A 111 0.50 12.06 -7.48
C PHE A 111 -0.28 11.03 -8.30
N SER A 112 0.41 10.27 -9.17
CA SER A 112 -0.22 9.17 -9.90
C SER A 112 -0.76 8.07 -8.96
N GLY A 113 -0.12 7.88 -7.79
CA GLY A 113 -0.58 6.99 -6.73
C GLY A 113 -1.97 7.36 -6.21
N TYR A 114 -2.17 8.66 -5.92
CA TYR A 114 -3.48 9.17 -5.50
C TYR A 114 -4.54 9.06 -6.58
N ILE A 115 -4.17 9.26 -7.87
CA ILE A 115 -5.11 9.08 -8.99
C ILE A 115 -5.57 7.62 -9.08
N GLY A 116 -4.65 6.66 -8.94
CA GLY A 116 -4.97 5.24 -8.98
C GLY A 116 -5.84 4.81 -7.80
N LEU A 117 -5.41 5.07 -6.57
CA LEU A 117 -6.13 4.67 -5.35
C LEU A 117 -7.45 5.44 -5.19
N GLY A 118 -7.43 6.76 -5.36
CA GLY A 118 -8.62 7.60 -5.30
C GLY A 118 -9.62 7.24 -6.39
N GLY A 119 -9.15 6.95 -7.61
CA GLY A 119 -9.98 6.45 -8.70
C GLY A 119 -10.61 5.09 -8.39
N ALA A 120 -9.85 4.16 -7.81
CA ALA A 120 -10.37 2.86 -7.38
C ALA A 120 -11.48 3.01 -6.34
N LEU A 121 -11.28 3.85 -5.32
CA LEU A 121 -12.27 4.14 -4.28
C LEU A 121 -13.52 4.79 -4.87
N LEU A 122 -13.34 5.83 -5.69
CA LEU A 122 -14.45 6.55 -6.32
C LEU A 122 -15.30 5.61 -7.19
N ILE A 123 -14.67 4.82 -8.05
CA ILE A 123 -15.39 3.88 -8.91
C ILE A 123 -16.10 2.80 -8.09
N THR A 124 -15.50 2.36 -6.98
CA THR A 124 -16.14 1.40 -6.08
C THR A 124 -17.40 2.00 -5.46
N ALA A 125 -17.34 3.24 -4.94
CA ALA A 125 -18.49 3.94 -4.37
C ALA A 125 -19.59 4.22 -5.41
N LEU A 126 -19.22 4.55 -6.65
CA LEU A 126 -20.16 4.80 -7.75
C LEU A 126 -20.81 3.52 -8.29
N ARG A 127 -20.18 2.37 -8.12
CA ARG A 127 -20.71 1.05 -8.52
C ARG A 127 -21.57 0.39 -7.43
N GLY A 128 -21.96 1.15 -6.40
CA GLY A 128 -22.84 0.70 -5.32
C GLY A 128 -24.14 0.04 -5.80
N ASP A 129 -24.69 -0.81 -4.93
CA ASP A 129 -25.83 -1.67 -5.26
C ASP A 129 -27.06 -0.82 -5.67
N HIS A 130 -27.72 -1.21 -6.77
CA HIS A 130 -28.93 -0.58 -7.31
C HIS A 130 -28.80 0.88 -7.85
N GLY A 131 -27.60 1.34 -8.21
CA GLY A 131 -27.43 2.64 -8.88
C GLY A 131 -27.54 3.86 -7.95
N ARG A 132 -27.49 3.62 -6.63
CA ARG A 132 -27.31 4.66 -5.61
C ARG A 132 -25.86 4.66 -5.16
N ILE A 133 -25.31 5.84 -4.93
CA ILE A 133 -23.99 5.98 -4.31
C ILE A 133 -24.06 5.34 -2.93
N ASP A 134 -23.13 4.43 -2.63
CA ASP A 134 -22.99 3.82 -1.31
C ASP A 134 -22.29 4.82 -0.37
N VAL A 135 -23.08 5.74 0.18
CA VAL A 135 -22.59 6.79 1.07
C VAL A 135 -22.04 6.20 2.37
N ASP A 136 -22.64 5.11 2.86
CA ASP A 136 -22.19 4.45 4.09
C ASP A 136 -20.81 3.81 3.89
N GLY A 137 -20.61 3.10 2.77
CA GLY A 137 -19.30 2.58 2.39
C GLY A 137 -18.25 3.67 2.15
N LEU A 138 -18.65 4.81 1.57
CA LEU A 138 -17.76 5.96 1.37
C LEU A 138 -17.35 6.59 2.71
N LEU A 139 -18.29 6.74 3.65
CA LEU A 139 -18.02 7.28 4.98
C LEU A 139 -17.13 6.36 5.80
N ASP A 140 -17.31 5.04 5.70
CA ASP A 140 -16.44 4.07 6.37
C ASP A 140 -15.00 4.14 5.82
N ALA A 141 -14.85 4.16 4.49
CA ALA A 141 -13.55 4.32 3.85
C ALA A 141 -12.86 5.64 4.22
N LEU A 142 -13.63 6.75 4.26
CA LEU A 142 -13.12 8.06 4.69
C LEU A 142 -12.70 8.03 6.16
N THR A 143 -13.51 7.43 7.03
CA THR A 143 -13.23 7.31 8.46
C THR A 143 -11.97 6.48 8.67
N LEU A 144 -11.84 5.34 7.99
CA LEU A 144 -10.64 4.52 8.03
C LEU A 144 -9.40 5.28 7.58
N ALA A 145 -9.50 6.06 6.49
CA ALA A 145 -8.40 6.89 5.99
C ALA A 145 -7.99 7.97 7.00
N VAL A 146 -8.96 8.67 7.61
CA VAL A 146 -8.71 9.70 8.62
C VAL A 146 -8.10 9.11 9.88
N VAL A 147 -8.64 7.99 10.38
CA VAL A 147 -8.09 7.30 11.56
C VAL A 147 -6.68 6.81 11.28
N SER A 148 -6.44 6.22 10.11
CA SER A 148 -5.09 5.77 9.71
C SER A 148 -4.12 6.94 9.62
N LEU A 149 -4.55 8.10 9.09
CA LEU A 149 -3.76 9.31 9.04
C LEU A 149 -3.46 9.86 10.45
N MET A 150 -4.44 9.83 11.36
CA MET A 150 -4.22 10.27 12.75
C MET A 150 -3.24 9.36 13.48
N VAL A 151 -3.33 8.04 13.30
CA VAL A 151 -2.37 7.08 13.87
C VAL A 151 -0.99 7.27 13.26
N LEU A 152 -0.89 7.42 11.93
CA LEU A 152 0.37 7.70 11.27
C LEU A 152 0.98 8.99 11.79
N TRP A 153 0.18 10.04 11.95
CA TRP A 153 0.59 11.31 12.52
C TRP A 153 1.10 11.16 13.94
N ASP A 154 0.37 10.44 14.81
CA ASP A 154 0.79 10.20 16.20
C ASP A 154 2.16 9.48 16.26
N LEU A 155 2.36 8.51 15.37
CA LEU A 155 3.61 7.76 15.27
C LEU A 155 4.75 8.54 14.62
N SER A 156 4.48 9.47 13.69
CA SER A 156 5.53 10.16 12.92
C SER A 156 5.84 11.57 13.42
N ALA A 157 4.83 12.32 13.87
CA ALA A 157 4.97 13.74 14.21
C ALA A 157 5.63 13.94 15.57
N GLY A 158 5.54 12.95 16.48
CA GLY A 158 6.26 12.96 17.75
C GLY A 158 7.77 13.11 17.54
N ASP A 159 8.33 12.35 16.59
CA ASP A 159 9.77 12.36 16.30
C ASP A 159 10.21 13.68 15.62
N ILE A 160 9.41 14.20 14.69
CA ILE A 160 9.74 15.42 13.93
C ILE A 160 9.66 16.70 14.79
N VAL A 161 8.63 16.81 15.65
CA VAL A 161 8.47 17.98 16.53
C VAL A 161 9.51 17.96 17.66
N ALA A 162 9.86 16.78 18.17
CA ALA A 162 10.89 16.63 19.21
C ALA A 162 12.29 17.03 18.71
N ASP A 163 12.64 16.73 17.45
CA ASP A 163 13.93 17.11 16.87
C ASP A 163 14.14 18.64 16.80
N THR A 164 13.05 19.40 16.66
CA THR A 164 13.12 20.88 16.60
C THR A 164 13.43 21.50 17.97
N ALA A 165 13.10 20.79 19.07
CA ALA A 165 13.37 21.26 20.43
C ALA A 165 14.87 21.20 20.80
N HIS A 166 15.66 20.35 20.13
CA HIS A 166 17.11 20.25 20.37
C HIS A 166 17.96 21.29 19.62
N SER A 167 17.45 21.91 18.55
CA SER A 167 18.21 22.91 17.77
C SER A 167 18.09 24.34 18.30
N THR A 168 17.21 24.62 19.26
CA THR A 168 16.97 25.98 19.79
C THR A 168 17.67 26.24 21.14
N SER A 169 18.46 25.29 21.65
CA SER A 169 19.18 25.42 22.93
C SER A 169 20.68 25.74 22.81
N THR A 170 21.11 26.36 21.70
CA THR A 170 22.47 26.93 21.54
C THR A 170 22.38 28.36 21.08
#